data_AF-A0A2V5VJH3-F1
#
_entry.id   AF-A0A2V5VJH3-F1
#
_cell.length_a   1.000
_cell.length_b   1.000
_cell.length_c   1.000
_cell.angle_alpha   90.00
_cell.angle_beta   90.00
_cell.angle_gamma   90.00
#
_symmetry.space_group_name_H-M   'P 1'
#
loop_
_entity.id
_entity.type
_entity.pdbx_description
1 polymer ?
#
loop_
_entity_poly.entity_id
_entity_poly.type
_entity_poly.pdbx_seq_one_letter_code
_entity_poly.pdbx_strand_id
1 'polypeptide(L)'
;MRINSYRVGLKRSRKPLAGVTLVETMIAVALVAVFFVSIFEVNGLCLRYITSSKNNVAVLQGVQDRLEQLRNLSFANLTSASYVQSLMTTPANGAEFLARSPTEVVTLSAYPTPNASNT
;
A
#
# COMPACT_ATOMS: atom_id res chain seq x y z
N MET A 1 16.18 13.98 -89.28
CA MET A 1 16.70 14.61 -88.04
C MET A 1 16.20 13.79 -86.85
N ARG A 2 17.05 12.93 -86.26
CA ARG A 2 16.65 12.03 -85.15
C ARG A 2 16.86 12.75 -83.82
N ILE A 3 15.80 12.89 -83.03
CA ILE A 3 15.86 13.41 -81.66
C ILE A 3 16.02 12.20 -80.73
N ASN A 4 17.20 12.07 -80.11
CA ASN A 4 17.47 10.99 -79.15
C ASN A 4 17.00 11.45 -77.76
N SER A 5 15.85 10.95 -77.31
CA SER A 5 15.34 11.21 -75.96
C SER A 5 16.08 10.34 -74.94
N TYR A 6 16.98 10.93 -74.16
CA TYR A 6 17.61 10.25 -73.02
C TYR A 6 16.59 10.15 -71.88
N ARG A 7 16.00 8.96 -71.70
CA ARG A 7 15.26 8.64 -70.47
C ARG A 7 16.26 8.36 -69.35
N VAL A 8 16.49 9.34 -68.49
CA VAL A 8 17.22 9.16 -67.24
C VAL A 8 16.32 8.39 -66.27
N GLY A 9 16.50 7.07 -66.21
CA GLY A 9 15.93 6.25 -65.16
C GLY A 9 16.68 6.49 -63.85
N LEU A 10 16.10 7.27 -62.93
CA LEU A 10 16.60 7.38 -61.56
C LEU A 10 16.46 6.02 -60.89
N LYS A 11 17.55 5.24 -60.88
CA LYS A 11 17.63 3.98 -60.15
C LYS A 11 17.68 4.29 -58.66
N ARG A 12 16.52 4.31 -57.99
CA ARG A 12 16.43 4.47 -56.53
C ARG A 12 17.11 3.27 -55.88
N SER A 13 18.33 3.46 -55.40
CA SER A 13 19.05 2.47 -54.60
C SER A 13 18.31 2.26 -53.28
N ARG A 14 17.50 1.20 -53.20
CA ARG A 14 17.03 0.68 -51.91
C ARG A 14 18.20 -0.08 -51.30
N LYS A 15 18.96 0.59 -50.43
CA LYS A 15 19.87 -0.09 -49.52
C LYS A 15 19.03 -1.01 -48.62
N PRO A 16 19.25 -2.33 -48.61
CA PRO A 16 18.58 -3.17 -47.63
C PRO A 16 19.23 -2.89 -46.27
N LEU A 17 18.53 -2.18 -45.38
CA LEU A 17 18.86 -2.12 -43.94
C LEU A 17 18.49 -3.47 -43.28
N ALA A 18 18.96 -4.59 -43.84
CA ALA A 18 18.53 -5.94 -43.45
C ALA A 18 19.20 -6.47 -42.17
N GLY A 19 20.16 -5.75 -41.60
CA GLY A 19 20.90 -6.16 -40.39
C GLY A 19 20.48 -5.49 -39.09
N VAL A 20 19.72 -4.39 -39.13
CA VAL A 20 19.36 -3.60 -37.93
C VAL A 20 17.96 -3.92 -37.38
N THR A 21 17.06 -4.48 -38.20
CA THR A 21 15.69 -4.80 -37.81
C THR A 21 15.60 -5.93 -36.79
N LEU A 22 16.56 -6.86 -36.79
CA LEU A 22 16.63 -7.93 -35.79
C LEU A 22 16.98 -7.37 -34.40
N VAL A 23 17.97 -6.47 -34.32
CA VAL A 23 18.33 -5.83 -33.05
C VAL A 23 17.20 -4.93 -32.55
N GLU A 24 16.55 -4.20 -33.45
CA GLU A 24 15.39 -3.36 -33.12
C GLU A 24 14.20 -4.17 -32.59
N THR A 25 13.88 -5.31 -33.23
CA THR A 25 12.82 -6.21 -32.75
C THR A 25 13.18 -6.89 -31.42
N MET A 26 14.45 -7.24 -31.20
CA MET A 26 14.91 -7.76 -29.91
C MET A 26 14.76 -6.72 -28.79
N ILE A 27 15.11 -5.45 -29.06
CA ILE A 27 14.92 -4.35 -28.09
C ILE A 27 13.43 -4.11 -27.85
N ALA A 28 12.60 -4.12 -28.88
CA ALA A 28 11.15 -3.96 -28.74
C ALA A 28 10.53 -5.08 -27.88
N VAL A 29 10.92 -6.34 -28.12
CA VAL A 29 10.47 -7.48 -27.31
C VAL A 29 10.96 -7.36 -25.86
N ALA A 30 12.21 -6.92 -25.64
CA ALA A 30 12.74 -6.70 -24.30
C ALA A 30 11.95 -5.62 -23.54
N LEU A 31 11.63 -4.49 -24.19
CA LEU A 31 10.81 -3.43 -23.59
C LEU A 31 9.41 -3.91 -23.25
N VAL A 32 8.79 -4.70 -24.14
CA VAL A 32 7.47 -5.31 -23.90
C VAL A 32 7.51 -6.29 -22.73
N ALA A 33 8.57 -7.11 -22.63
CA ALA A 33 8.73 -8.04 -21.52
C ALA A 33 8.87 -7.31 -20.18
N VAL A 34 9.70 -6.25 -20.11
CA VAL A 34 9.84 -5.39 -18.92
C VAL A 34 8.52 -4.75 -18.54
N PHE A 35 7.73 -4.30 -19.53
CA PHE A 35 6.41 -3.74 -19.29
C PHE A 35 5.43 -4.74 -18.69
N PHE A 36 5.44 -5.99 -19.15
CA PHE A 36 4.61 -7.03 -18.52
C PHE A 36 5.05 -7.35 -17.10
N VAL A 37 6.36 -7.45 -16.85
CA VAL A 37 6.91 -7.67 -15.49
C VAL A 37 6.47 -6.56 -14.54
N SER A 38 6.56 -5.28 -14.95
CA SER A 38 6.15 -4.16 -14.10
C SER A 38 4.65 -4.16 -13.80
N ILE A 39 3.79 -4.53 -14.75
CA ILE A 39 2.35 -4.67 -14.51
C ILE A 39 2.07 -5.76 -13.47
N PHE A 40 2.72 -6.93 -13.57
CA PHE A 40 2.51 -8.01 -12.61
C PHE A 40 2.98 -7.63 -11.21
N GLU A 41 4.11 -6.94 -11.09
CA GLU A 41 4.60 -6.48 -9.79
C GLU A 41 3.68 -5.44 -9.15
N VAL A 42 3.20 -4.47 -9.92
CA VAL A 42 2.27 -3.44 -9.41
C VAL A 42 0.96 -4.07 -8.95
N ASN A 43 0.42 -5.03 -9.71
CA ASN A 43 -0.80 -5.75 -9.32
C ASN A 43 -0.59 -6.58 -8.04
N GLY A 44 0.55 -7.26 -7.92
CA GLY A 44 0.92 -7.99 -6.71
C GLY A 44 1.07 -7.07 -5.49
N LEU A 45 1.69 -5.92 -5.68
CA LEU A 45 1.85 -4.91 -4.64
C LEU A 45 0.50 -4.32 -4.20
N CYS A 46 -0.40 -4.07 -5.15
CA CYS A 46 -1.75 -3.57 -4.87
C CYS A 46 -2.53 -4.51 -3.95
N LEU A 47 -2.52 -5.82 -4.24
CA LEU A 47 -3.19 -6.82 -3.38
C LEU A 47 -2.59 -6.87 -1.98
N ARG A 48 -1.26 -6.77 -1.86
CA ARG A 48 -0.59 -6.69 -0.55
C ARG A 48 -0.96 -5.41 0.21
N TYR A 49 -1.10 -4.29 -0.48
CA TYR A 49 -1.57 -3.03 0.08
C TYR A 49 -3.02 -3.13 0.57
N ILE A 50 -3.90 -3.81 -0.16
CA ILE A 50 -5.29 -4.03 0.25
C ILE A 50 -5.35 -4.82 1.57
N THR A 51 -4.54 -5.87 1.72
CA THR A 51 -4.48 -6.63 2.97
C THR A 51 -4.00 -5.76 4.13
N SER A 52 -2.96 -4.94 3.91
CA SER A 52 -2.48 -3.99 4.92
C SER A 52 -3.56 -2.94 5.29
N SER A 53 -4.25 -2.40 4.28
CA SER A 53 -5.32 -1.42 4.47
C SER A 53 -6.50 -2.01 5.27
N LYS A 54 -6.88 -3.26 5.00
CA LYS A 54 -7.89 -3.98 5.79
C LYS A 54 -7.49 -4.11 7.25
N ASN A 55 -6.23 -4.46 7.51
CA ASN A 55 -5.71 -4.54 8.88
C ASN A 55 -5.77 -3.18 9.58
N ASN A 56 -5.37 -2.10 8.90
CA ASN A 56 -5.39 -0.75 9.47
C ASN A 56 -6.81 -0.28 9.82
N VAL A 57 -7.79 -0.54 8.94
CA VAL A 57 -9.20 -0.19 9.21
C VAL A 57 -9.74 -0.97 10.41
N ALA A 58 -9.41 -2.25 10.51
CA ALA A 58 -9.82 -3.04 11.67
C ALA A 58 -9.21 -2.50 12.96
N VAL A 59 -7.91 -2.20 12.97
CA VAL A 59 -7.23 -1.59 14.14
C VAL A 59 -7.94 -0.31 14.57
N LEU A 60 -8.25 0.57 13.62
CA LEU A 60 -8.98 1.82 13.91
C LEU A 60 -10.35 1.55 14.53
N GLN A 61 -11.08 0.57 14.00
CA GLN A 61 -12.37 0.18 14.57
C GLN A 61 -12.24 -0.38 15.99
N GLY A 62 -11.22 -1.20 16.26
CA GLY A 62 -10.96 -1.70 17.62
C GLY A 62 -10.67 -0.59 18.62
N VAL A 63 -9.86 0.41 18.24
CA VAL A 63 -9.59 1.60 19.06
C VAL A 63 -10.87 2.43 19.26
N GLN A 64 -11.68 2.59 18.20
CA GLN A 64 -12.93 3.32 18.27
C GLN A 64 -13.94 2.66 19.23
N ASP A 65 -14.07 1.34 19.17
CA ASP A 65 -14.92 0.56 20.08
C ASP A 65 -14.45 0.74 21.54
N ARG A 66 -13.13 0.75 21.78
CA ARG A 66 -12.55 1.00 23.11
C ARG A 66 -12.85 2.41 23.61
N LEU A 67 -12.72 3.41 22.75
CA LEU A 67 -13.08 4.79 23.09
C LEU A 67 -14.58 4.90 23.42
N GLU A 68 -15.43 4.16 22.71
CA GLU A 68 -16.87 4.13 23.00
C GLU A 68 -17.17 3.47 24.36
N GLN A 69 -16.45 2.40 24.72
CA GLN A 69 -16.54 1.81 26.06
C GLN A 69 -16.12 2.80 27.16
N LEU A 70 -15.01 3.52 26.97
CA LEU A 70 -14.55 4.53 27.91
C LEU A 70 -15.52 5.71 28.02
N ARG A 71 -16.11 6.14 26.90
CA ARG A 71 -17.12 7.21 26.85
C ARG A 71 -18.40 6.82 27.60
N ASN A 72 -18.81 5.56 27.50
CA ASN A 72 -20.02 5.03 28.13
C ASN A 72 -19.82 4.63 29.61
N LEU A 73 -18.60 4.75 30.13
CA LEU A 73 -18.29 4.42 31.51
C LEU A 73 -18.74 5.53 32.47
N SER A 74 -19.16 5.17 33.69
CA SER A 74 -19.51 6.17 34.71
C SER A 74 -18.26 6.88 35.24
N PHE A 75 -18.39 8.15 35.63
CA PHE A 75 -17.25 8.93 36.12
C PHE A 75 -16.51 8.24 37.28
N ALA A 76 -17.23 7.65 38.25
CA ALA A 76 -16.63 6.93 39.37
C ALA A 76 -15.71 5.78 38.92
N ASN A 77 -16.10 5.07 37.85
CA ASN A 77 -15.31 3.99 37.27
C ASN A 77 -14.16 4.51 36.40
N LEU A 78 -14.34 5.61 35.66
CA LEU A 78 -13.25 6.27 34.91
C LEU A 78 -12.14 6.77 35.84
N THR A 79 -12.49 7.28 37.02
CA THR A 79 -11.51 7.79 38.00
C THR A 79 -10.79 6.69 38.78
N SER A 80 -11.25 5.44 38.67
CA SER A 80 -10.64 4.30 39.35
C SER A 80 -9.57 3.66 38.47
N ALA A 81 -8.29 3.82 38.86
CA ALA A 81 -7.16 3.27 38.12
C ALA A 81 -7.25 1.75 37.94
N SER A 82 -7.68 1.02 38.96
CA SER A 82 -7.86 -0.44 38.90
C SER A 82 -8.96 -0.85 37.92
N TYR A 83 -10.04 -0.09 37.86
CA TYR A 83 -11.15 -0.37 36.94
C TYR A 83 -10.73 -0.14 35.49
N VAL A 84 -10.11 1.00 35.20
CA VAL A 84 -9.62 1.30 33.84
C VAL A 84 -8.55 0.30 33.42
N GLN A 85 -7.64 -0.09 34.31
CA GLN A 85 -6.62 -1.09 34.01
C GLN A 85 -7.23 -2.45 33.68
N SER A 86 -8.23 -2.90 34.46
CA SER A 86 -8.97 -4.14 34.17
C SER A 86 -9.70 -4.04 32.82
N LEU A 87 -10.35 -2.91 32.54
CA LEU A 87 -11.05 -2.70 31.27
C LEU A 87 -10.08 -2.76 30.08
N MET A 88 -8.86 -2.24 30.22
CA MET A 88 -7.88 -2.26 29.12
C MET A 88 -7.38 -3.66 28.77
N THR A 89 -7.41 -4.61 29.71
CA THR A 89 -7.07 -6.02 29.45
C THR A 89 -8.17 -6.78 28.71
N THR A 90 -9.39 -6.26 28.73
CA THR A 90 -10.53 -6.88 28.04
C THR A 90 -10.56 -6.39 26.58
N PRO A 91 -10.70 -7.29 25.59
CA PRO A 91 -10.85 -6.87 24.20
C PRO A 91 -12.10 -5.99 24.04
N ALA A 92 -11.94 -4.83 23.41
CA ALA A 92 -13.07 -3.93 23.15
C ALA A 92 -14.12 -4.55 22.19
N ASN A 93 -13.67 -5.46 21.34
CA ASN A 93 -14.50 -6.20 20.40
C ASN A 93 -13.99 -7.65 20.30
N GLY A 94 -14.91 -8.62 20.37
CA GLY A 94 -14.62 -10.06 20.30
C GLY A 94 -14.43 -10.60 18.88
N ALA A 95 -14.40 -9.74 17.85
CA ALA A 95 -14.17 -10.15 16.48
C ALA A 95 -12.84 -10.91 16.35
N GLU A 96 -12.88 -12.16 15.85
CA GLU A 96 -11.71 -13.03 15.72
C GLU A 96 -10.55 -12.39 14.95
N PHE A 97 -10.85 -11.45 14.05
CA PHE A 97 -9.86 -10.72 13.27
C PHE A 97 -8.97 -9.80 14.13
N LEU A 98 -9.58 -9.10 15.08
CA LEU A 98 -8.88 -8.24 16.05
C LEU A 98 -8.16 -9.08 17.11
N ALA A 99 -8.67 -10.27 17.39
CA ALA A 99 -8.04 -11.21 18.32
C ALA A 99 -6.74 -11.84 17.77
N ARG A 100 -6.53 -11.86 16.44
CA ARG A 100 -5.42 -12.56 15.79
C ARG A 100 -4.36 -11.68 15.11
N SER A 101 -4.64 -10.41 14.82
CA SER A 101 -3.80 -9.65 13.85
C SER A 101 -2.99 -8.50 14.46
N PRO A 102 -3.54 -7.62 15.33
CA PRO A 102 -2.76 -6.53 15.94
C PRO A 102 -2.77 -6.56 17.47
N THR A 103 -1.59 -6.48 18.10
CA THR A 103 -1.48 -6.25 19.54
C THR A 103 -1.63 -4.75 19.83
N GLU A 104 -2.64 -4.37 20.60
CA GLU A 104 -2.81 -3.00 21.08
C GLU A 104 -2.00 -2.79 22.36
N VAL A 105 -1.14 -1.75 22.39
CA VAL A 105 -0.42 -1.35 23.59
C VAL A 105 -1.06 -0.07 24.12
N VAL A 106 -1.68 -0.16 25.29
CA VAL A 106 -2.31 0.98 25.97
C VAL A 106 -1.44 1.44 27.12
N THR A 107 -0.98 2.68 27.07
CA THR A 107 -0.27 3.32 28.18
C THR A 107 -1.24 4.19 28.95
N LEU A 108 -1.47 3.85 30.22
CA LEU A 108 -2.27 4.65 31.15
C LEU A 108 -1.32 5.56 31.94
N SER A 109 -1.60 6.87 31.94
CA SER A 109 -0.88 7.85 32.75
C SER A 109 -1.89 8.58 33.63
N ALA A 110 -1.58 8.71 34.92
CA ALA A 110 -2.35 9.56 35.80
C ALA A 110 -2.19 11.03 35.37
N TYR A 111 -3.24 11.83 35.56
CA TYR A 111 -3.10 13.28 35.44
C TYR A 111 -2.15 13.76 36.55
N PRO A 112 -1.14 14.59 36.25
CA PRO A 112 -0.23 15.08 37.28
C PRO A 112 -1.03 15.89 38.29
N THR A 113 -1.04 15.45 39.55
CA THR A 113 -1.53 16.30 40.63
C THR A 113 -0.52 17.44 40.82
N PRO A 114 -0.96 18.66 41.13
CA PRO A 114 -0.05 19.71 41.59
C PRO A 114 0.61 19.17 42.87
N ASN A 115 1.85 18.68 42.77
CA ASN A 115 2.66 17.98 43.79
C ASN A 115 2.71 16.44 43.78
N ALA A 116 2.40 15.74 42.68
CA ALA A 116 2.89 14.37 42.54
C ALA A 116 4.37 14.38 42.14
N SER A 117 5.24 14.07 43.10
CA SER A 117 6.62 13.68 42.82
C SER A 117 6.60 12.42 41.97
N ASN A 118 7.07 12.52 40.74
CA ASN A 118 7.23 11.42 39.79
C ASN A 118 8.08 10.32 40.44
N THR A 119 7.44 9.27 40.96
CA THR A 119 8.10 8.04 41.41
C THR A 119 7.28 6.84 40.96
#